data_AF-A0A1I2L318-F1
#
_entry.id   AF-A0A1I2L318-F1
#
_cell.length_a   1.000
_cell.length_b   1.000
_cell.length_c   1.000
_cell.angle_alpha   90.00
_cell.angle_beta   90.00
_cell.angle_gamma   90.00
#
_symmetry.space_group_name_H-M   'P 1'
#
loop_
_entity.id
_entity.type
_entity.pdbx_description
1 polymer ?
#
loop_
_entity_poly.entity_id
_entity_poly.type
_entity_poly.pdbx_seq_one_letter_code
_entity_poly.pdbx_strand_id
1 'polypeptide(L)'
;MASTDVVTGTIDPRWARVRPLVFRTIIGAVVAAGLVGIVAVLLGDFGRVAVQLLLTVVVVVVFALLSWYDADVSSRRSGRFAFASIVVSLYLLVTGLAKVWIVPVDPLGGDGIWLVGERFMQWIGIVFVARFALLHVHLLLVIHRRYPTPLLQLVAKATVGVIALLALLLSVPLLAPDLDLASGFWRLVWVVVILDLLGTVVVPLSNALFRPRDHDRGGQGGSSAPSAAVWPRPSSTPDGAASTTPPVVEPTATSGSERHAAAVPPVGEWTSVPGPAVPPAASGRLVDHEVLPAEAARSARADDARTTQETALTVTGSDGLLYERRPDGARALAWPRYVDGTPVPAAPDGSPDFSGVARP
;
A
#
# COMPACT_ATOMS: atom_id res chain seq x y z
N MET A 1 12.65 -9.53 -15.89
CA MET A 1 11.79 -10.74 -15.84
C MET A 1 12.26 -11.59 -14.69
N ALA A 2 11.38 -11.86 -13.71
CA ALA A 2 11.66 -12.82 -12.65
C ALA A 2 10.84 -14.08 -12.96
N SER A 3 11.51 -15.17 -13.32
CA SER A 3 10.86 -16.47 -13.44
C SER A 3 10.64 -17.02 -12.03
N THR A 4 9.51 -16.68 -11.42
CA THR A 4 9.00 -17.42 -10.27
C THR A 4 8.43 -18.73 -10.79
N ASP A 5 9.02 -19.87 -10.43
CA ASP A 5 8.33 -21.15 -10.56
C ASP A 5 7.12 -21.14 -9.63
N VAL A 6 5.95 -20.85 -10.21
CA VAL A 6 4.67 -20.62 -9.52
C VAL A 6 4.21 -21.84 -8.70
N VAL A 7 4.83 -23.00 -8.92
CA VAL A 7 4.46 -24.30 -8.36
C VAL A 7 4.96 -24.51 -6.93
N THR A 8 6.06 -23.88 -6.50
CA THR A 8 6.76 -24.29 -5.25
C THR A 8 6.99 -23.18 -4.22
N GLY A 9 6.85 -21.89 -4.58
CA GLY A 9 6.98 -20.75 -3.64
C GLY A 9 8.38 -20.51 -3.03
N THR A 10 9.30 -21.47 -3.15
CA THR A 10 10.68 -21.39 -2.67
C THR A 10 11.48 -20.35 -3.46
N ILE A 11 11.98 -19.32 -2.77
CA ILE A 11 12.92 -18.36 -3.36
C ILE A 11 14.17 -19.11 -3.79
N ASP A 12 14.46 -19.01 -5.08
CA ASP A 12 15.60 -19.62 -5.74
C ASP A 12 16.93 -19.29 -4.99
N PRO A 13 17.68 -20.28 -4.45
CA PRO A 13 18.76 -20.03 -3.48
C PRO A 13 19.94 -19.20 -4.06
N ARG A 14 20.04 -19.15 -5.39
CA ARG A 14 20.92 -18.24 -6.14
C ARG A 14 20.56 -16.76 -5.91
N TRP A 15 19.27 -16.39 -5.89
CA TRP A 15 18.84 -15.01 -5.62
C TRP A 15 19.16 -14.54 -4.19
N ALA A 16 19.11 -15.44 -3.21
CA ALA A 16 19.45 -15.11 -1.81
C ALA A 16 20.90 -14.64 -1.65
N ARG A 17 21.85 -15.21 -2.43
CA ARG A 17 23.27 -14.80 -2.40
C ARG A 17 23.57 -13.56 -3.24
N VAL A 18 22.85 -13.35 -4.34
CA VAL A 18 23.06 -12.19 -5.24
C VAL A 18 22.62 -10.88 -4.58
N ARG A 19 21.53 -10.91 -3.79
CA ARG A 19 20.96 -9.71 -3.16
C ARG A 19 21.96 -8.89 -2.31
N PRO A 20 22.71 -9.46 -1.35
CA PRO A 20 23.74 -8.71 -0.61
C PRO A 20 24.95 -8.30 -1.46
N LEU A 21 25.25 -9.02 -2.56
CA LEU A 21 26.30 -8.65 -3.50
C LEU A 21 25.96 -7.33 -4.20
N VAL A 22 24.73 -7.20 -4.70
CA VAL A 22 24.23 -5.99 -5.39
C VAL A 22 24.33 -4.76 -4.48
N PHE A 23 23.90 -4.87 -3.22
CA PHE A 23 24.04 -3.75 -2.26
C PHE A 23 25.49 -3.37 -2.01
N ARG A 24 26.41 -4.35 -1.85
CA ARG A 24 27.84 -4.08 -1.70
C ARG A 24 28.44 -3.41 -2.93
N THR A 25 28.06 -3.81 -4.15
CA THR A 25 28.53 -3.16 -5.38
C THR A 25 28.00 -1.73 -5.53
N ILE A 26 26.77 -1.44 -5.13
CA ILE A 26 26.22 -0.08 -5.13
C ILE A 26 26.97 0.81 -4.13
N ILE A 27 27.14 0.33 -2.89
CA ILE A 27 27.89 1.07 -1.85
C ILE A 27 29.33 1.30 -2.30
N GLY A 28 30.00 0.28 -2.84
CA GLY A 28 31.36 0.39 -3.37
C GLY A 28 31.48 1.40 -4.51
N ALA A 29 30.52 1.43 -5.44
CA ALA A 29 30.49 2.41 -6.53
C ALA A 29 30.29 3.85 -6.02
N VAL A 30 29.43 4.07 -5.02
CA VAL A 30 29.22 5.40 -4.40
C VAL A 30 30.48 5.86 -3.66
N VAL A 31 31.13 4.97 -2.89
CA VAL A 31 32.39 5.29 -2.21
C VAL A 31 33.50 5.59 -3.22
N ALA A 32 33.62 4.80 -4.29
CA ALA A 32 34.60 5.04 -5.35
C ALA A 32 34.37 6.39 -6.06
N ALA A 33 33.11 6.74 -6.39
CA ALA A 33 32.77 8.04 -6.97
C ALA A 33 33.11 9.21 -6.03
N GLY A 34 32.86 9.06 -4.73
CA GLY A 34 33.26 10.04 -3.71
C GLY A 34 34.78 10.21 -3.63
N LEU A 35 35.55 9.11 -3.66
CA LEU A 35 37.01 9.15 -3.70
C LEU A 35 37.55 9.81 -4.98
N VAL A 36 36.95 9.54 -6.14
CA VAL A 36 37.30 10.22 -7.41
C VAL A 36 37.05 11.72 -7.30
N GLY A 37 35.95 12.15 -6.68
CA GLY A 37 35.68 13.57 -6.40
C GLY A 37 36.74 14.20 -5.48
N ILE A 38 37.12 13.52 -4.40
CA ILE A 38 38.18 14.00 -3.48
C ILE A 38 39.53 14.10 -4.19
N VAL A 39 39.92 13.09 -4.98
CA VAL A 39 41.16 13.10 -5.77
C VAL A 39 41.15 14.22 -6.81
N ALA A 40 40.02 14.46 -7.48
CA ALA A 40 39.88 15.57 -8.43
C ALA A 40 40.03 16.95 -7.76
N VAL A 41 39.58 17.11 -6.51
CA VAL A 41 39.77 18.34 -5.72
C VAL A 41 41.22 18.48 -5.22
N LEU A 42 41.90 17.39 -4.86
CA LEU A 42 43.29 17.41 -4.38
C LEU A 42 44.33 17.62 -5.49
N LEU A 43 44.06 17.17 -6.71
CA LEU A 43 44.97 17.30 -7.86
C LEU A 43 44.55 18.41 -8.85
N GLY A 44 43.38 19.01 -8.67
CA GLY A 44 42.81 19.97 -9.60
C GLY A 44 43.40 21.37 -9.47
N ASP A 45 43.75 21.98 -10.61
CA ASP A 45 43.89 23.43 -10.70
C ASP A 45 42.49 24.07 -10.63
N PHE A 46 42.31 25.13 -9.84
CA PHE A 46 41.00 25.68 -9.46
C PHE A 46 40.39 26.59 -10.54
N GLY A 47 40.42 26.15 -11.80
CA GLY A 47 39.77 26.83 -12.93
C GLY A 47 38.31 26.43 -13.14
N ARG A 48 37.59 27.20 -13.97
CA ARG A 48 36.20 26.95 -14.39
C ARG A 48 35.94 25.49 -14.77
N VAL A 49 36.84 24.90 -15.57
CA VAL A 49 36.70 23.52 -16.07
C VAL A 49 36.73 22.49 -14.94
N ALA A 50 37.60 22.66 -13.93
CA ALA A 50 37.64 21.75 -12.78
C ALA A 50 36.32 21.79 -11.98
N VAL A 51 35.77 23.00 -11.77
CA VAL A 51 34.46 23.18 -11.14
C VAL A 51 33.33 22.57 -11.98
N GLN A 52 33.34 22.73 -13.30
CA GLN A 52 32.35 22.10 -14.19
C GLN A 52 32.42 20.57 -14.17
N LEU A 53 33.61 19.98 -14.14
CA LEU A 53 33.78 18.53 -14.01
C LEU A 53 33.27 18.04 -12.64
N LEU A 54 33.62 18.73 -11.55
CA LEU A 54 33.14 18.42 -10.20
C LEU A 54 31.61 18.48 -10.12
N LEU A 55 30.99 19.54 -10.63
CA LEU A 55 29.53 19.69 -10.63
C LEU A 55 28.84 18.69 -11.55
N THR A 56 29.48 18.26 -12.65
CA THR A 56 28.96 17.17 -13.49
C THR A 56 28.89 15.86 -12.69
N VAL A 57 29.89 15.56 -11.86
CA VAL A 57 29.84 14.40 -10.93
C VAL A 57 28.68 14.56 -9.94
N VAL A 58 28.48 15.76 -9.36
CA VAL A 58 27.36 16.01 -8.43
C VAL A 58 26.00 15.83 -9.11
N VAL A 59 25.81 16.32 -10.34
CA VAL A 59 24.58 16.12 -11.14
C VAL A 59 24.31 14.62 -11.36
N VAL A 60 25.35 13.84 -11.70
CA VAL A 60 25.23 12.38 -11.88
C VAL A 60 24.90 11.65 -10.57
N VAL A 61 25.52 12.04 -9.44
CA VAL A 61 25.22 11.46 -8.12
C VAL A 61 23.78 11.75 -7.70
N VAL A 62 23.30 12.99 -7.87
CA VAL A 62 21.90 13.35 -7.60
C VAL A 62 20.95 12.56 -8.50
N PHE A 63 21.23 12.46 -9.81
CA PHE A 63 20.44 11.64 -10.73
C PHE A 63 20.40 10.16 -10.31
N ALA A 64 21.52 9.59 -9.87
CA ALA A 64 21.58 8.20 -9.41
C ALA A 64 20.75 7.97 -8.13
N LEU A 65 20.83 8.88 -7.14
CA LEU A 65 20.02 8.85 -5.93
C LEU A 65 18.52 8.97 -6.23
N LEU A 66 18.15 9.88 -7.14
CA LEU A 66 16.78 10.06 -7.58
C LEU A 66 16.25 8.85 -8.36
N SER A 67 17.06 8.24 -9.23
CA SER A 67 16.71 7.03 -9.96
C SER A 67 16.52 5.83 -9.02
N TRP A 68 17.36 5.70 -7.98
CA TRP A 68 17.20 4.70 -6.94
C TRP A 68 15.90 4.88 -6.13
N TYR A 69 15.57 6.12 -5.74
CA TYR A 69 14.31 6.45 -5.07
C TYR A 69 13.10 6.13 -5.98
N ASP A 70 13.15 6.53 -7.24
CA ASP A 70 12.09 6.26 -8.22
C ASP A 70 11.92 4.76 -8.47
N ALA A 71 12.99 3.96 -8.39
CA ALA A 71 12.93 2.51 -8.50
C ALA A 71 12.21 1.85 -7.31
N ASP A 72 12.49 2.24 -6.05
CA ASP A 72 11.75 1.72 -4.88
C ASP A 72 10.27 2.11 -4.96
N VAL A 73 9.96 3.38 -5.27
CA VAL A 73 8.57 3.84 -5.38
C VAL A 73 7.84 3.16 -6.56
N SER A 74 8.51 2.95 -7.69
CA SER A 74 7.96 2.24 -8.85
C SER A 74 7.66 0.79 -8.54
N SER A 75 8.49 0.09 -7.76
CA SER A 75 8.30 -1.32 -7.42
C SER A 75 6.95 -1.60 -6.73
N ARG A 76 6.36 -0.58 -6.10
CA ARG A 76 5.11 -0.66 -5.33
C ARG A 76 3.89 -0.07 -6.05
N ARG A 77 4.02 0.44 -7.29
CA ARG A 77 2.97 1.25 -7.96
C ARG A 77 2.82 0.99 -9.47
N SER A 78 1.73 1.54 -10.02
CA SER A 78 1.33 1.40 -11.42
C SER A 78 2.31 2.05 -12.41
N GLY A 79 2.53 1.39 -13.56
CA GLY A 79 3.55 1.80 -14.54
C GLY A 79 3.43 3.22 -15.10
N ARG A 80 2.26 3.88 -15.01
CA ARG A 80 2.10 5.30 -15.37
C ARG A 80 2.96 6.23 -14.49
N PHE A 81 3.11 5.90 -13.20
CA PHE A 81 3.96 6.67 -12.29
C PHE A 81 5.45 6.48 -12.63
N ALA A 82 5.85 5.24 -12.94
CA ALA A 82 7.21 4.90 -13.36
C ALA A 82 7.63 5.64 -14.63
N PHE A 83 6.74 5.72 -15.63
CA PHE A 83 7.01 6.48 -16.84
C PHE A 83 7.19 7.98 -16.55
N ALA A 84 6.32 8.57 -15.74
CA ALA A 84 6.43 9.98 -15.36
C ALA A 84 7.72 10.30 -14.60
N SER A 85 8.14 9.43 -13.67
CA SER A 85 9.39 9.64 -12.92
C SER A 85 10.64 9.44 -13.77
N ILE A 86 10.62 8.52 -14.76
CA ILE A 86 11.69 8.38 -15.75
C ILE A 86 11.81 9.66 -16.61
N VAL A 87 10.69 10.19 -17.12
CA VAL A 87 10.69 11.44 -17.92
C VAL A 87 11.20 12.63 -17.10
N VAL A 88 10.75 12.79 -15.84
CA VAL A 88 11.26 13.84 -14.94
C VAL A 88 12.75 13.66 -14.64
N SER A 89 13.22 12.43 -14.40
CA SER A 89 14.63 12.15 -14.14
C SER A 89 15.51 12.48 -15.36
N LEU A 90 15.08 12.12 -16.57
CA LEU A 90 15.76 12.47 -17.81
C LEU A 90 15.81 13.99 -18.02
N TYR A 91 14.70 14.69 -17.77
CA TYR A 91 14.64 16.15 -17.81
C TYR A 91 15.62 16.81 -16.83
N LEU A 92 15.68 16.33 -15.57
CA LEU A 92 16.61 16.85 -14.57
C LEU A 92 18.08 16.60 -14.91
N LEU A 93 18.40 15.45 -15.52
CA LEU A 93 19.76 15.14 -15.99
C LEU A 93 20.19 16.08 -17.13
N VAL A 94 19.34 16.22 -18.16
CA VAL A 94 19.62 17.07 -19.33
C VAL A 94 19.74 18.53 -18.92
N THR A 95 18.83 19.04 -18.09
CA THR A 95 18.90 20.43 -17.60
C THR A 95 20.09 20.68 -16.68
N GLY A 96 20.50 19.70 -15.86
CA GLY A 96 21.69 19.80 -15.01
C GLY A 96 22.97 19.89 -15.83
N LEU A 97 23.14 18.97 -16.80
CA LEU A 97 24.30 18.99 -17.69
C LEU A 97 24.34 20.28 -18.53
N ALA A 98 23.20 20.73 -19.04
CA ALA A 98 23.09 21.99 -19.76
C ALA A 98 23.46 23.21 -18.88
N LYS A 99 22.98 23.30 -17.64
CA LYS A 99 23.29 24.41 -16.73
C LYS A 99 24.76 24.45 -16.30
N VAL A 100 25.44 23.30 -16.19
CA VAL A 100 26.86 23.23 -15.85
C VAL A 100 27.75 23.64 -17.03
N TRP A 101 27.39 23.27 -18.27
CA TRP A 101 28.24 23.49 -19.45
C TRP A 101 27.90 24.74 -20.27
N ILE A 102 26.62 25.14 -20.34
CA ILE A 102 26.15 26.30 -21.11
C ILE A 102 26.13 27.52 -20.18
N VAL A 103 27.32 28.06 -19.91
CA VAL A 103 27.52 29.24 -19.07
C VAL A 103 27.93 30.43 -19.95
N PRO A 104 27.21 31.56 -19.93
CA PRO A 104 27.59 32.76 -20.66
C PRO A 104 29.01 33.26 -20.30
N VAL A 105 29.58 34.08 -21.18
CA VAL A 105 30.84 34.78 -20.89
C VAL A 105 30.54 35.89 -19.86
N ASP A 106 31.33 35.95 -18.79
CA ASP A 106 31.19 36.95 -17.73
C ASP A 106 31.31 38.38 -18.32
N PRO A 107 30.28 39.24 -18.17
CA PRO A 107 30.33 40.63 -18.65
C PRO A 107 31.46 41.47 -18.01
N LEU A 108 31.93 41.04 -16.83
CA LEU A 108 33.01 41.69 -16.07
C LEU A 108 34.41 41.11 -16.35
N GLY A 109 34.54 40.19 -17.32
CA GLY A 109 35.83 39.56 -17.66
C GLY A 109 36.36 38.56 -16.62
N GLY A 110 35.49 38.09 -15.73
CA GLY A 110 35.81 37.09 -14.71
C GLY A 110 36.04 35.68 -15.25
N ASP A 111 36.55 34.81 -14.38
CA ASP A 111 36.80 33.40 -14.68
C ASP A 111 35.52 32.56 -14.83
N GLY A 112 34.33 33.12 -14.59
CA GLY A 112 33.02 32.46 -14.71
C GLY A 112 32.68 31.46 -13.60
N ILE A 113 33.52 31.28 -12.58
CA ILE A 113 33.30 30.27 -11.54
C ILE A 113 32.03 30.56 -10.74
N TRP A 114 31.79 31.83 -10.39
CA TRP A 114 30.56 32.26 -9.72
C TRP A 114 29.30 32.03 -10.56
N LEU A 115 29.38 32.30 -11.87
CA LEU A 115 28.25 32.12 -12.79
C LEU A 115 27.90 30.62 -12.94
N VAL A 116 28.89 29.73 -13.01
CA VAL A 116 28.69 28.27 -12.96
C VAL A 116 27.95 27.87 -11.67
N GLY A 117 28.38 28.40 -10.52
CA GLY A 117 27.74 28.15 -9.22
C GLY A 117 26.29 28.61 -9.16
N GLU A 118 25.98 29.80 -9.70
CA GLU A 118 24.61 30.32 -9.76
C GLU A 118 23.71 29.46 -10.67
N ARG A 119 24.18 29.11 -11.88
CA ARG A 119 23.45 28.22 -12.80
C ARG A 119 23.18 26.84 -12.17
N PHE A 120 24.10 26.34 -11.34
CA PHE A 120 23.91 25.11 -10.57
C PHE A 120 22.87 25.26 -9.45
N MET A 121 22.84 26.38 -8.72
CA MET A 121 21.80 26.66 -7.72
C MET A 121 20.41 26.80 -8.37
N GLN A 122 20.32 27.41 -9.55
CA GLN A 122 19.09 27.44 -10.36
C GLN A 122 18.63 26.01 -10.71
N TRP A 123 19.54 25.10 -11.10
CA TRP A 123 19.20 23.70 -11.33
C TRP A 123 18.72 22.98 -10.06
N ILE A 124 19.33 23.20 -8.89
CA ILE A 124 18.81 22.67 -7.61
C ILE A 124 17.35 23.12 -7.37
N GLY A 125 17.02 24.36 -7.71
CA GLY A 125 15.64 24.85 -7.67
C GLY A 125 14.70 24.06 -8.61
N ILE A 126 15.13 23.74 -9.82
CA ILE A 126 14.35 22.89 -10.77
C ILE A 126 14.16 21.48 -10.19
N VAL A 127 15.21 20.88 -9.61
CA VAL A 127 15.13 19.58 -8.93
C VAL A 127 14.10 19.63 -7.80
N PHE A 128 14.14 20.67 -6.96
CA PHE A 128 13.19 20.84 -5.86
C PHE A 128 11.74 20.98 -6.35
N VAL A 129 11.47 21.86 -7.32
CA VAL A 129 10.13 22.06 -7.90
C VAL A 129 9.58 20.76 -8.51
N ALA A 130 10.38 20.08 -9.35
CA ALA A 130 9.96 18.85 -10.00
C ALA A 130 9.70 17.71 -9.00
N ARG A 131 10.51 17.60 -7.95
CA ARG A 131 10.36 16.56 -6.92
C ARG A 131 9.23 16.87 -5.94
N PHE A 132 9.01 18.13 -5.59
CA PHE A 132 7.85 18.57 -4.81
C PHE A 132 6.55 18.28 -5.57
N ALA A 133 6.50 18.52 -6.88
CA ALA A 133 5.35 18.18 -7.72
C ALA A 133 5.07 16.66 -7.74
N LEU A 134 6.10 15.82 -7.93
CA LEU A 134 5.95 14.36 -7.85
C LEU A 134 5.49 13.89 -6.46
N LEU A 135 6.00 14.50 -5.38
CA LEU A 135 5.58 14.23 -4.01
C LEU A 135 4.10 14.60 -3.79
N HIS A 136 3.66 15.76 -4.28
CA HIS A 136 2.29 16.22 -4.17
C HIS A 136 1.32 15.30 -4.96
N VAL A 137 1.67 14.93 -6.18
CA VAL A 137 0.93 13.92 -6.97
C VAL A 137 0.90 12.56 -6.24
N HIS A 138 2.00 12.15 -5.60
CA HIS A 138 2.04 10.92 -4.82
C HIS A 138 1.07 10.98 -3.62
N LEU A 139 1.08 12.08 -2.87
CA LEU A 139 0.22 12.34 -1.71
C LEU A 139 -1.26 12.34 -2.07
N LEU A 140 -1.65 13.06 -3.13
CA LEU A 140 -3.02 13.05 -3.65
C LEU A 140 -3.49 11.64 -4.05
N LEU A 141 -2.61 10.86 -4.69
CA LEU A 141 -2.93 9.46 -5.05
C LEU A 141 -3.04 8.52 -3.83
N VAL A 142 -2.37 8.81 -2.71
CA VAL A 142 -2.58 8.08 -1.44
C VAL A 142 -3.97 8.41 -0.87
N ILE A 143 -4.32 9.71 -0.82
CA ILE A 143 -5.60 10.18 -0.27
C ILE A 143 -6.79 9.65 -1.11
N HIS A 144 -6.73 9.78 -2.43
CA HIS A 144 -7.85 9.40 -3.31
C HIS A 144 -8.06 7.88 -3.45
N ARG A 145 -7.07 7.05 -3.10
CA ARG A 145 -7.26 5.58 -3.05
C ARG A 145 -8.34 5.14 -2.05
N ARG A 146 -8.74 6.00 -1.11
CA ARG A 146 -9.71 5.67 -0.05
C ARG A 146 -11.18 5.77 -0.50
N TYR A 147 -11.50 6.47 -1.59
CA TYR A 147 -12.90 6.73 -2.01
C TYR A 147 -13.05 6.73 -3.56
N PRO A 148 -13.68 5.71 -4.16
CA PRO A 148 -13.61 5.48 -5.61
C PRO A 148 -14.72 6.15 -6.47
N THR A 149 -15.36 7.24 -6.03
CA THR A 149 -16.44 7.87 -6.82
C THR A 149 -15.92 8.54 -8.11
N PRO A 150 -16.68 8.48 -9.23
CA PRO A 150 -16.18 8.97 -10.53
C PRO A 150 -15.94 10.48 -10.56
N LEU A 151 -16.70 11.26 -9.78
CA LEU A 151 -16.50 12.70 -9.63
C LEU A 151 -15.16 13.02 -8.96
N LEU A 152 -14.80 12.30 -7.87
CA LEU A 152 -13.47 12.44 -7.25
C LEU A 152 -12.35 12.08 -8.22
N GLN A 153 -12.55 11.07 -9.08
CA GLN A 153 -11.53 10.70 -10.08
C GLN A 153 -11.31 11.78 -11.15
N LEU A 154 -12.34 12.55 -11.51
CA LEU A 154 -12.20 13.69 -12.42
C LEU A 154 -11.43 14.84 -11.75
N VAL A 155 -11.81 15.18 -10.51
CA VAL A 155 -11.12 16.21 -9.70
C VAL A 155 -9.66 15.84 -9.47
N ALA A 156 -9.36 14.58 -9.14
CA ALA A 156 -7.99 14.10 -8.95
C ALA A 156 -7.13 14.19 -10.22
N LYS A 157 -7.70 13.95 -11.41
CA LYS A 157 -6.99 14.15 -12.68
C LYS A 157 -6.75 15.63 -12.95
N ALA A 158 -7.72 16.48 -12.64
CA ALA A 158 -7.59 17.93 -12.79
C ALA A 158 -6.49 18.50 -11.87
N THR A 159 -6.48 18.15 -10.58
CA THR A 159 -5.43 18.63 -9.64
C THR A 159 -4.04 18.10 -10.02
N VAL A 160 -3.90 16.84 -10.43
CA VAL A 160 -2.62 16.33 -10.95
C VAL A 160 -2.17 17.09 -12.21
N GLY A 161 -3.10 17.46 -13.09
CA GLY A 161 -2.81 18.31 -14.25
C GLY A 161 -2.38 19.73 -13.86
N VAL A 162 -3.04 20.34 -12.89
CA VAL A 162 -2.71 21.66 -12.33
C VAL A 162 -1.32 21.65 -11.68
N ILE A 163 -0.99 20.63 -10.89
CA ILE A 163 0.35 20.47 -10.28
C ILE A 163 1.43 20.31 -11.34
N ALA A 164 1.20 19.49 -12.36
CA ALA A 164 2.14 19.30 -13.46
C ALA A 164 2.35 20.60 -14.27
N LEU A 165 1.27 21.34 -14.53
CA LEU A 165 1.32 22.65 -15.17
C LEU A 165 2.07 23.67 -14.30
N LEU A 166 1.81 23.70 -12.99
CA LEU A 166 2.50 24.59 -12.05
C LEU A 166 3.99 24.33 -12.01
N ALA A 167 4.40 23.05 -11.93
CA ALA A 167 5.79 22.65 -11.96
C ALA A 167 6.49 23.05 -13.25
N LEU A 168 5.81 22.89 -14.40
CA LEU A 168 6.34 23.30 -15.71
C LEU A 168 6.45 24.82 -15.82
N LEU A 169 5.43 25.56 -15.37
CA LEU A 169 5.45 27.03 -15.32
C LEU A 169 6.60 27.54 -14.45
N LEU A 170 6.78 27.02 -13.22
CA LEU A 170 7.91 27.41 -12.37
C LEU A 170 9.26 27.00 -12.96
N SER A 171 9.33 25.90 -13.73
CA SER A 171 10.59 25.46 -14.36
C SER A 171 11.11 26.44 -15.42
N VAL A 172 10.23 27.20 -16.10
CA VAL A 172 10.63 28.17 -17.15
C VAL A 172 11.57 29.28 -16.64
N PRO A 173 11.21 30.11 -15.62
CA PRO A 173 12.08 31.16 -15.10
C PRO A 173 13.39 30.61 -14.49
N LEU A 174 13.36 29.40 -13.91
CA LEU A 174 14.58 28.78 -13.41
C LEU A 174 15.48 28.26 -14.54
N LEU A 175 14.91 27.84 -15.68
CA LEU A 175 15.68 27.39 -16.83
C LEU A 175 16.33 28.56 -17.58
N ALA A 176 15.59 29.65 -17.79
CA ALA A 176 16.05 30.83 -18.52
C ALA A 176 15.69 32.13 -17.76
N PRO A 177 16.44 32.48 -16.69
CA PRO A 177 16.18 33.67 -15.88
C PRO A 177 16.44 34.98 -16.60
N ASP A 178 17.23 34.93 -17.68
CA ASP A 178 17.59 36.05 -18.53
C ASP A 178 16.46 36.48 -19.48
N LEU A 179 15.33 35.73 -19.51
CA LEU A 179 14.13 36.10 -20.25
C LEU A 179 13.27 37.05 -19.42
N ASP A 180 12.98 38.24 -19.98
CA ASP A 180 11.99 39.15 -19.41
C ASP A 180 10.57 38.59 -19.59
N LEU A 181 10.15 37.79 -18.61
CA LEU A 181 8.85 37.14 -18.59
C LEU A 181 7.77 38.17 -18.28
N ALA A 182 7.05 38.57 -19.34
CA ALA A 182 5.96 39.53 -19.29
C ALA A 182 5.02 39.32 -18.09
N SER A 183 4.50 40.41 -17.51
CA SER A 183 3.66 40.37 -16.30
C SER A 183 2.44 39.42 -16.39
N GLY A 184 1.95 39.12 -17.60
CA GLY A 184 0.93 38.10 -17.86
C GLY A 184 1.36 36.67 -17.48
N PHE A 185 2.64 36.30 -17.65
CA PHE A 185 3.20 35.02 -17.20
C PHE A 185 3.11 34.88 -15.68
N TRP A 186 3.58 35.89 -14.93
CA TRP A 186 3.51 35.85 -13.47
C TRP A 186 2.07 35.84 -12.95
N ARG A 187 1.14 36.53 -13.63
CA ARG A 187 -0.31 36.40 -13.35
C ARG A 187 -0.82 34.98 -13.57
N LEU A 188 -0.42 34.31 -14.65
CA LEU A 188 -0.76 32.91 -14.91
C LEU A 188 -0.21 31.99 -13.81
N VAL A 189 1.05 32.16 -13.40
CA VAL A 189 1.65 31.41 -12.27
C VAL A 189 0.79 31.58 -11.01
N TRP A 190 0.45 32.82 -10.64
CA TRP A 190 -0.38 33.07 -9.45
C TRP A 190 -1.78 32.44 -9.54
N VAL A 191 -2.43 32.49 -10.71
CA VAL A 191 -3.73 31.83 -10.93
C VAL A 191 -3.62 30.32 -10.74
N VAL A 192 -2.56 29.69 -11.28
CA VAL A 192 -2.35 28.24 -11.14
C VAL A 192 -1.98 27.85 -9.70
N VAL A 193 -1.20 28.66 -8.98
CA VAL A 193 -0.92 28.49 -7.54
C VAL A 193 -2.21 28.53 -6.72
N ILE A 194 -3.08 29.52 -6.97
CA ILE A 194 -4.36 29.66 -6.27
C ILE A 194 -5.28 28.46 -6.59
N LEU A 195 -5.29 27.99 -7.83
CA LEU A 195 -6.08 26.82 -8.25
C LEU A 195 -5.57 25.52 -7.60
N ASP A 196 -4.25 25.36 -7.45
CA ASP A 196 -3.66 24.23 -6.73
C ASP A 196 -4.05 24.25 -5.25
N LEU A 197 -3.82 25.37 -4.56
CA LEU A 197 -4.23 25.58 -3.17
C LEU A 197 -5.72 25.31 -2.96
N LEU A 198 -6.59 25.85 -3.82
CA LEU A 198 -8.03 25.59 -3.78
C LEU A 198 -8.33 24.09 -3.96
N GLY A 199 -7.67 23.43 -4.91
CA GLY A 199 -7.79 21.98 -5.12
C GLY A 199 -7.41 21.16 -3.88
N THR A 200 -6.35 21.54 -3.17
CA THR A 200 -5.94 20.85 -1.93
C THR A 200 -6.93 21.00 -0.78
N VAL A 201 -7.63 22.14 -0.68
CA VAL A 201 -8.60 22.43 0.39
C VAL A 201 -9.99 21.87 0.09
N VAL A 202 -10.42 21.90 -1.18
CA VAL A 202 -11.76 21.41 -1.59
C VAL A 202 -11.90 19.89 -1.43
N VAL A 203 -10.84 19.11 -1.67
CA VAL A 203 -10.86 17.64 -1.52
C VAL A 203 -11.23 17.18 -0.09
N PRO A 204 -10.55 17.60 0.99
CA PRO A 204 -10.93 17.19 2.35
C PRO A 204 -12.26 17.80 2.80
N LEU A 205 -12.60 19.03 2.40
CA LEU A 205 -13.86 19.68 2.79
C LEU A 205 -15.08 19.00 2.16
N SER A 206 -15.03 18.69 0.85
CA SER A 206 -16.09 17.94 0.19
C SER A 206 -16.26 16.54 0.79
N ASN A 207 -15.16 15.85 1.10
CA ASN A 207 -15.21 14.58 1.84
C ASN A 207 -15.82 14.71 3.24
N ALA A 208 -15.59 15.81 3.95
CA ALA A 208 -16.21 16.07 5.25
C ALA A 208 -17.73 16.32 5.15
N LEU A 209 -18.18 17.05 4.12
CA LEU A 209 -19.60 17.32 3.85
C LEU A 209 -20.38 16.09 3.35
N PHE A 210 -19.76 15.27 2.49
CA PHE A 210 -20.39 14.08 1.89
C PHE A 210 -20.14 12.79 2.67
N ARG A 211 -19.49 12.84 3.84
CA ARG A 211 -19.44 11.70 4.75
C ARG A 211 -20.88 11.32 5.10
N PRO A 212 -21.35 10.09 4.81
CA PRO A 212 -22.64 9.64 5.30
C PRO A 212 -22.64 9.84 6.81
N ARG A 213 -23.59 10.62 7.31
CA ARG A 213 -23.99 10.46 8.70
C ARG A 213 -24.61 9.08 8.73
N ASP A 214 -23.96 8.15 9.42
CA ASP A 214 -24.63 6.92 9.81
C ASP A 214 -25.89 7.35 10.53
N HIS A 215 -27.04 7.17 9.88
CA HIS A 215 -28.29 7.62 10.46
C HIS A 215 -28.49 6.82 11.74
N ASP A 216 -28.69 7.53 12.85
CA ASP A 216 -29.21 6.99 14.10
C ASP A 216 -30.56 6.31 13.86
N ARG A 217 -30.48 5.05 13.40
CA ARG A 217 -31.51 4.02 13.47
C ARG A 217 -31.20 3.02 14.59
N GLY A 218 -30.29 3.39 15.51
CA GLY A 218 -30.39 2.98 16.91
C GLY A 218 -31.46 3.87 17.56
N GLY A 219 -32.61 3.28 17.89
CA GLY A 219 -33.81 4.06 18.18
C GLY A 219 -33.72 4.97 19.40
N GLN A 220 -34.14 6.23 19.23
CA GLN A 220 -34.49 7.10 20.35
C GLN A 220 -35.75 7.93 20.03
N GLY A 221 -36.85 7.20 19.81
CA GLY A 221 -38.21 7.74 19.80
C GLY A 221 -39.13 6.74 20.48
N GLY A 222 -39.74 7.13 21.61
CA GLY A 222 -40.69 6.30 22.35
C GLY A 222 -40.32 6.12 23.83
N SER A 223 -40.97 6.91 24.68
CA SER A 223 -40.91 6.78 26.14
C SER A 223 -41.38 5.40 26.61
N SER A 224 -40.59 4.74 27.46
CA SER A 224 -41.06 3.67 28.35
C SER A 224 -40.12 3.56 29.54
N ALA A 225 -40.69 3.58 30.75
CA ALA A 225 -39.94 3.56 32.00
C ALA A 225 -39.17 2.24 32.20
N PRO A 226 -38.08 2.22 32.99
CA PRO A 226 -37.46 0.98 33.43
C PRO A 226 -38.43 0.23 34.36
N SER A 227 -39.19 -0.69 33.80
CA SER A 227 -40.01 -1.62 34.57
C SER A 227 -39.09 -2.51 35.38
N ALA A 228 -39.20 -2.46 36.71
CA ALA A 228 -38.35 -3.22 37.60
C ALA A 228 -38.54 -4.73 37.36
N ALA A 229 -37.46 -5.43 37.01
CA ALA A 229 -37.43 -6.88 36.99
C ALA A 229 -37.56 -7.41 38.44
N VAL A 230 -38.80 -7.70 38.85
CA VAL A 230 -39.12 -8.30 40.15
C VAL A 230 -38.65 -9.76 40.13
N TRP A 231 -37.50 -10.01 40.75
CA TRP A 231 -37.05 -11.36 41.06
C TRP A 231 -37.85 -11.94 42.24
N PRO A 232 -38.46 -13.12 42.11
CA PRO A 232 -39.09 -13.80 43.24
C PRO A 232 -38.00 -14.22 44.25
N ARG A 233 -38.06 -13.69 45.48
CA ARG A 233 -37.26 -14.21 46.60
C ARG A 233 -37.96 -15.44 47.18
N PRO A 234 -37.34 -16.63 47.23
CA PRO A 234 -37.80 -17.69 48.11
C PRO A 234 -37.59 -17.26 49.57
N SER A 235 -38.59 -17.52 50.42
CA SER A 235 -38.57 -17.22 51.85
C SER A 235 -37.89 -18.32 52.65
N SER A 236 -36.85 -18.00 53.42
CA SER A 236 -36.29 -18.87 54.45
C SER A 236 -36.22 -18.13 55.79
N THR A 237 -37.18 -18.43 56.66
CA THR A 237 -37.24 -18.01 58.07
C THR A 237 -36.17 -18.76 58.89
N PRO A 238 -35.55 -18.16 59.93
CA PRO A 238 -34.37 -18.73 60.58
C PRO A 238 -34.69 -19.67 61.75
N ASP A 239 -33.75 -20.54 62.09
CA ASP A 239 -33.67 -21.15 63.43
C ASP A 239 -32.25 -21.60 63.81
N GLY A 240 -31.92 -21.44 65.10
CA GLY A 240 -31.22 -22.48 65.88
C GLY A 240 -29.70 -22.71 65.74
N ALA A 241 -28.91 -21.85 66.38
CA ALA A 241 -27.72 -22.18 67.23
C ALA A 241 -26.74 -23.34 66.87
N ALA A 242 -25.44 -23.04 66.78
CA ALA A 242 -24.44 -23.35 67.83
C ALA A 242 -22.96 -23.15 67.40
N SER A 243 -22.14 -22.78 68.39
CA SER A 243 -20.67 -22.85 68.58
C SER A 243 -19.84 -23.77 67.65
N THR A 244 -18.55 -23.55 67.35
CA THR A 244 -17.45 -23.01 68.20
C THR A 244 -16.23 -22.57 67.35
N THR A 245 -15.30 -21.80 67.93
CA THR A 245 -14.08 -21.21 67.32
C THR A 245 -12.86 -22.19 67.24
N PRO A 246 -11.61 -21.80 66.84
CA PRO A 246 -10.81 -22.50 65.81
C PRO A 246 -9.56 -23.23 66.42
N PRO A 247 -8.42 -23.55 65.72
CA PRO A 247 -7.52 -22.61 65.02
C PRO A 247 -6.74 -23.11 63.76
N VAL A 248 -6.25 -22.14 62.97
CA VAL A 248 -4.90 -22.00 62.35
C VAL A 248 -4.07 -23.24 61.94
N VAL A 249 -3.57 -23.25 60.69
CA VAL A 249 -2.12 -23.35 60.31
C VAL A 249 -1.91 -23.21 58.78
N GLU A 250 -1.14 -22.19 58.38
CA GLU A 250 -0.22 -22.17 57.23
C GLU A 250 1.21 -22.38 57.82
N PRO A 251 2.27 -22.85 57.10
CA PRO A 251 2.68 -22.31 55.78
C PRO A 251 3.51 -23.23 54.81
N THR A 252 3.85 -22.68 53.63
CA THR A 252 5.09 -22.86 52.82
C THR A 252 5.60 -24.22 52.28
N ALA A 253 5.58 -24.32 50.93
CA ALA A 253 6.71 -24.60 50.00
C ALA A 253 7.69 -25.81 50.18
N THR A 254 7.95 -26.56 49.07
CA THR A 254 9.25 -26.61 48.33
C THR A 254 9.37 -27.78 47.32
N SER A 255 9.78 -27.44 46.08
CA SER A 255 10.58 -28.14 45.03
C SER A 255 10.90 -29.65 45.03
N GLY A 256 11.03 -30.20 43.80
CA GLY A 256 11.70 -31.47 43.46
C GLY A 256 10.76 -32.50 42.79
N SER A 257 10.92 -33.10 41.61
CA SER A 257 11.95 -33.29 40.56
C SER A 257 12.22 -34.79 40.34
N GLU A 258 12.39 -35.20 39.07
CA GLU A 258 12.86 -36.53 38.59
C GLU A 258 11.89 -37.74 38.67
N ARG A 259 11.99 -38.82 37.85
CA ARG A 259 12.42 -39.08 36.45
C ARG A 259 12.10 -40.58 36.14
N HIS A 260 12.13 -41.04 34.87
CA HIS A 260 12.04 -42.46 34.38
C HIS A 260 10.63 -43.12 34.30
N ALA A 261 10.32 -44.05 33.37
CA ALA A 261 10.96 -44.42 32.08
C ALA A 261 10.07 -45.33 31.18
N ALA A 262 10.40 -45.35 29.88
CA ALA A 262 10.34 -46.45 28.88
C ALA A 262 9.05 -47.29 28.63
N ALA A 263 8.59 -47.30 27.36
CA ALA A 263 8.15 -48.50 26.62
C ALA A 263 8.10 -48.27 25.08
N VAL A 264 8.27 -49.35 24.31
CA VAL A 264 8.37 -49.56 22.84
C VAL A 264 7.90 -51.03 22.60
N PRO A 265 7.48 -51.60 21.42
CA PRO A 265 7.15 -51.14 20.03
C PRO A 265 5.63 -51.48 19.71
N PRO A 266 5.08 -51.90 18.52
CA PRO A 266 5.66 -52.10 17.16
C PRO A 266 4.85 -51.74 15.89
N VAL A 267 5.62 -51.70 14.79
CA VAL A 267 5.42 -52.12 13.37
C VAL A 267 4.02 -52.53 12.85
N GLY A 268 3.68 -51.97 11.68
CA GLY A 268 2.79 -52.50 10.63
C GLY A 268 2.69 -51.43 9.52
N GLU A 269 3.30 -51.53 8.34
CA GLU A 269 3.22 -52.55 7.28
C GLU A 269 1.80 -52.69 6.68
N TRP A 270 1.53 -51.93 5.62
CA TRP A 270 0.49 -52.25 4.63
C TRP A 270 0.93 -51.88 3.21
N THR A 271 0.64 -52.77 2.27
CA THR A 271 1.18 -52.83 0.91
C THR A 271 0.19 -52.34 -0.16
N SER A 272 0.78 -51.75 -1.20
CA SER A 272 0.32 -51.60 -2.61
C SER A 272 -1.01 -52.21 -3.10
N VAL A 273 -1.76 -51.45 -3.90
CA VAL A 273 -2.46 -51.92 -5.14
C VAL A 273 -2.50 -50.79 -6.20
N PRO A 274 -2.23 -51.06 -7.51
CA PRO A 274 -2.32 -50.05 -8.60
C PRO A 274 -3.32 -50.34 -9.75
N GLY A 275 -3.78 -49.27 -10.41
CA GLY A 275 -4.32 -49.24 -11.81
C GLY A 275 -5.84 -49.47 -12.00
N PRO A 276 -6.39 -49.36 -13.24
CA PRO A 276 -5.88 -48.64 -14.44
C PRO A 276 -6.94 -47.81 -15.25
N ALA A 277 -6.47 -47.01 -16.23
CA ALA A 277 -6.98 -46.73 -17.61
C ALA A 277 -8.50 -46.79 -17.98
N VAL A 278 -9.14 -46.06 -18.95
CA VAL A 278 -8.88 -44.97 -19.94
C VAL A 278 -10.24 -44.75 -20.74
N PRO A 279 -10.52 -43.59 -21.41
CA PRO A 279 -11.83 -43.28 -22.06
C PRO A 279 -11.82 -43.21 -23.62
N PRO A 280 -13.01 -43.12 -24.28
CA PRO A 280 -13.22 -42.05 -25.30
C PRO A 280 -14.67 -41.49 -25.48
N ALA A 281 -14.79 -40.49 -26.37
CA ALA A 281 -15.93 -40.02 -27.19
C ALA A 281 -17.00 -39.07 -26.56
N ALA A 282 -17.44 -37.93 -27.14
CA ALA A 282 -17.50 -37.33 -28.51
C ALA A 282 -18.91 -37.36 -29.17
N SER A 283 -19.18 -36.35 -30.03
CA SER A 283 -20.45 -36.00 -30.72
C SER A 283 -21.44 -35.17 -29.89
N GLY A 284 -22.18 -34.18 -30.42
CA GLY A 284 -22.21 -33.60 -31.77
C GLY A 284 -23.60 -33.60 -32.45
N ARG A 285 -24.44 -32.58 -32.20
CA ARG A 285 -25.66 -32.20 -32.96
C ARG A 285 -26.14 -30.82 -32.44
N LEU A 286 -26.46 -29.75 -33.18
CA LEU A 286 -26.98 -29.43 -34.53
C LEU A 286 -28.52 -29.30 -34.61
N VAL A 287 -28.95 -28.10 -35.09
CA VAL A 287 -30.25 -27.66 -35.67
C VAL A 287 -31.32 -27.00 -34.77
N ASP A 288 -31.81 -25.87 -35.29
CA ASP A 288 -32.85 -24.94 -34.84
C ASP A 288 -34.31 -25.41 -35.09
N HIS A 289 -35.31 -24.78 -34.44
CA HIS A 289 -36.41 -24.05 -35.14
C HIS A 289 -37.41 -23.37 -34.17
N GLU A 290 -37.99 -22.25 -34.66
CA GLU A 290 -39.30 -21.61 -34.39
C GLU A 290 -39.83 -21.41 -32.94
N VAL A 291 -40.14 -20.20 -32.39
CA VAL A 291 -40.81 -18.94 -32.82
C VAL A 291 -42.32 -18.87 -32.47
N LEU A 292 -42.70 -17.81 -31.72
CA LEU A 292 -44.05 -17.30 -31.36
C LEU A 292 -44.84 -18.04 -30.22
N PRO A 293 -45.92 -17.46 -29.63
CA PRO A 293 -45.81 -16.43 -28.58
C PRO A 293 -46.80 -16.58 -27.38
N ALA A 294 -46.47 -16.03 -26.20
CA ALA A 294 -47.47 -15.88 -25.11
C ALA A 294 -47.14 -14.77 -24.08
N GLU A 295 -47.51 -13.54 -24.42
CA GLU A 295 -47.45 -12.38 -23.51
C GLU A 295 -48.69 -12.31 -22.61
N ALA A 296 -48.80 -13.21 -21.62
CA ALA A 296 -50.01 -13.32 -20.79
C ALA A 296 -49.81 -13.81 -19.33
N ALA A 297 -48.59 -13.77 -18.77
CA ALA A 297 -48.31 -14.39 -17.46
C ALA A 297 -47.37 -13.58 -16.53
N ARG A 298 -47.29 -12.25 -16.68
CA ARG A 298 -46.26 -11.42 -16.01
C ARG A 298 -46.75 -10.50 -14.87
N SER A 299 -48.04 -10.56 -14.51
CA SER A 299 -48.65 -9.61 -13.54
C SER A 299 -49.11 -10.22 -12.21
N ALA A 300 -48.94 -11.54 -11.99
CA ALA A 300 -49.45 -12.25 -10.80
C ALA A 300 -48.35 -12.94 -9.95
N ARG A 301 -47.07 -12.59 -10.16
CA ARG A 301 -45.92 -13.24 -9.49
C ARG A 301 -44.99 -12.27 -8.75
N ALA A 302 -45.41 -11.02 -8.59
CA ALA A 302 -44.57 -9.94 -8.04
C ALA A 302 -44.69 -9.77 -6.52
N ASP A 303 -45.82 -10.11 -5.91
CA ASP A 303 -46.04 -9.90 -4.47
C ASP A 303 -45.61 -11.10 -3.60
N ASP A 304 -45.77 -12.33 -4.09
CA ASP A 304 -45.32 -13.54 -3.38
C ASP A 304 -43.79 -13.63 -3.24
N ALA A 305 -43.06 -12.96 -4.14
CA ALA A 305 -41.60 -12.94 -4.18
C ALA A 305 -40.95 -12.03 -3.12
N ARG A 306 -41.66 -11.02 -2.58
CA ARG A 306 -41.11 -10.17 -1.52
C ARG A 306 -41.03 -10.90 -0.18
N THR A 307 -42.08 -11.64 0.17
CA THR A 307 -42.22 -12.29 1.48
C THR A 307 -41.20 -13.41 1.70
N THR A 308 -40.70 -14.05 0.63
CA THR A 308 -39.63 -15.08 0.72
C THR A 308 -38.22 -14.51 0.66
N GLN A 309 -38.04 -13.26 0.24
CA GLN A 309 -36.70 -12.67 0.03
C GLN A 309 -36.14 -12.03 1.30
N GLU A 310 -37.00 -11.57 2.21
CA GLU A 310 -36.60 -10.94 3.48
C GLU A 310 -36.13 -11.98 4.53
N THR A 311 -36.57 -13.24 4.42
CA THR A 311 -36.12 -14.36 5.28
C THR A 311 -34.78 -14.99 4.85
N ALA A 312 -34.16 -14.53 3.76
CA ALA A 312 -32.99 -15.17 3.14
C ALA A 312 -31.63 -14.48 3.44
N LEU A 313 -31.62 -13.51 4.37
CA LEU A 313 -30.48 -12.64 4.68
C LEU A 313 -29.66 -13.06 5.91
N THR A 314 -30.12 -14.04 6.69
CA THR A 314 -29.41 -14.56 7.86
C THR A 314 -29.09 -16.05 7.73
N VAL A 315 -27.91 -16.44 8.21
CA VAL A 315 -27.41 -17.83 8.24
C VAL A 315 -27.11 -18.19 9.68
N THR A 316 -27.67 -19.31 10.16
CA THR A 316 -27.35 -19.83 11.49
C THR A 316 -25.94 -20.43 11.51
N GLY A 317 -25.09 -19.97 12.42
CA GLY A 317 -23.76 -20.52 12.65
C GLY A 317 -23.81 -21.85 13.40
N SER A 318 -22.67 -22.55 13.45
CA SER A 318 -22.50 -23.81 14.19
C SER A 318 -22.61 -23.67 15.71
N ASP A 319 -22.59 -22.43 16.21
CA ASP A 319 -22.82 -22.02 17.59
C ASP A 319 -24.29 -21.67 17.89
N GLY A 320 -25.19 -21.78 16.90
CA GLY A 320 -26.60 -21.45 17.02
C GLY A 320 -26.92 -19.94 16.92
N LEU A 321 -25.93 -19.08 16.67
CA LEU A 321 -26.15 -17.64 16.49
C LEU A 321 -26.56 -17.32 15.05
N LEU A 322 -27.41 -16.30 14.88
CA LEU A 322 -27.83 -15.82 13.56
C LEU A 322 -26.84 -14.78 13.05
N TYR A 323 -26.16 -15.08 11.95
CA TYR A 323 -25.22 -14.18 11.28
C TYR A 323 -25.86 -13.55 10.05
N GLU A 324 -25.63 -12.24 9.87
CA GLU A 324 -25.96 -11.56 8.61
C GLU A 324 -25.11 -12.12 7.48
N ARG A 325 -25.75 -12.42 6.35
CA ARG A 325 -25.11 -13.03 5.18
C ARG A 325 -24.04 -12.08 4.63
N ARG A 326 -22.77 -12.44 4.81
CA ARG A 326 -21.61 -11.69 4.34
C ARG A 326 -21.80 -11.24 2.87
N PRO A 327 -21.60 -9.95 2.54
CA PRO A 327 -21.76 -9.46 1.18
C PRO A 327 -20.90 -10.22 0.16
N ASP A 328 -21.51 -10.59 -0.96
CA ASP A 328 -20.87 -11.28 -2.09
C ASP A 328 -19.77 -10.39 -2.71
N GLY A 329 -18.55 -10.51 -2.18
CA GLY A 329 -17.42 -9.65 -2.54
C GLY A 329 -16.41 -9.45 -1.41
N ALA A 330 -16.77 -9.73 -0.15
CA ALA A 330 -15.82 -9.80 0.95
C ALA A 330 -14.92 -11.03 0.77
N ARG A 331 -13.77 -10.83 0.12
CA ARG A 331 -12.72 -11.85 -0.10
C ARG A 331 -12.48 -12.62 1.18
N ALA A 332 -12.74 -13.93 1.17
CA ALA A 332 -12.34 -14.80 2.26
C ALA A 332 -10.84 -14.62 2.50
N LEU A 333 -10.47 -14.27 3.74
CA LEU A 333 -9.07 -14.20 4.14
C LEU A 333 -8.47 -15.59 3.91
N ALA A 334 -7.44 -15.66 3.06
CA ALA A 334 -6.81 -16.92 2.73
C ALA A 334 -6.26 -17.55 4.02
N TRP A 335 -6.56 -18.83 4.24
CA TRP A 335 -6.17 -19.54 5.46
C TRP A 335 -4.65 -19.47 5.65
N PRO A 336 -4.14 -19.19 6.87
CA PRO A 336 -2.70 -19.10 7.10
C PRO A 336 -1.95 -20.37 6.70
N ARG A 337 -0.74 -20.18 6.18
CA ARG A 337 0.17 -21.26 5.78
C ARG A 337 1.55 -21.02 6.38
N TYR A 338 2.24 -22.10 6.71
CA TYR A 338 3.66 -22.10 7.04
C TYR A 338 4.50 -21.73 5.80
N VAL A 339 5.80 -21.46 5.99
CA VAL A 339 6.73 -21.01 4.94
C VAL A 339 6.97 -22.09 3.86
N ASP A 340 6.74 -23.36 4.19
CA ASP A 340 6.77 -24.51 3.28
C ASP A 340 5.48 -24.66 2.43
N GLY A 341 4.45 -23.83 2.69
CA GLY A 341 3.15 -23.87 2.02
C GLY A 341 2.09 -24.76 2.69
N THR A 342 2.45 -25.48 3.76
CA THR A 342 1.54 -26.32 4.55
C THR A 342 0.50 -25.44 5.26
N PRO A 343 -0.81 -25.75 5.22
CA PRO A 343 -1.82 -24.99 5.96
C PRO A 343 -1.62 -25.13 7.47
N VAL A 344 -1.80 -24.03 8.21
CA VAL A 344 -1.80 -24.06 9.68
C VAL A 344 -3.01 -24.89 10.15
N PRO A 345 -2.86 -25.83 11.10
CA PRO A 345 -3.98 -26.63 11.57
C PRO A 345 -5.07 -25.74 12.22
N ALA A 346 -6.32 -26.19 12.15
CA ALA A 346 -7.44 -25.53 12.82
C ALA A 346 -7.57 -26.03 14.26
N ALA A 347 -7.67 -25.10 15.21
CA ALA A 347 -8.08 -25.40 16.57
C ALA A 347 -9.58 -25.75 16.63
N PRO A 348 -10.07 -26.37 17.74
CA PRO A 348 -11.48 -26.77 17.87
C PRO A 348 -12.51 -25.63 17.77
N ASP A 349 -12.07 -24.38 17.94
CA ASP A 349 -12.87 -23.16 17.78
C ASP A 349 -12.87 -22.60 16.34
N GLY A 350 -12.17 -23.26 15.41
CA GLY A 350 -12.02 -22.81 14.03
C GLY A 350 -10.98 -21.69 13.85
N SER A 351 -10.17 -21.37 14.85
CA SER A 351 -9.03 -20.45 14.72
C SER A 351 -7.76 -21.19 14.24
N PRO A 352 -6.75 -20.47 13.70
CA PRO A 352 -5.48 -21.10 13.31
C PRO A 352 -4.62 -21.41 14.54
N ASP A 353 -4.19 -22.67 14.71
CA ASP A 353 -3.33 -23.09 15.81
C ASP A 353 -1.85 -22.74 15.53
N PHE A 354 -1.36 -21.73 16.25
CA PHE A 354 0.03 -21.27 16.18
C PHE A 354 0.98 -21.97 17.17
N SER A 355 0.53 -22.99 17.92
CA SER A 355 1.33 -23.68 18.95
C SER A 355 2.66 -24.26 18.42
N GLY A 356 2.68 -24.71 17.16
CA GLY A 356 3.87 -25.22 16.48
C GLY A 356 4.84 -24.16 15.93
N VAL A 357 4.54 -22.86 16.03
CA VAL A 357 5.42 -21.79 15.54
C VAL A 357 6.47 -21.44 16.60
N ALA A 358 7.68 -21.99 16.44
CA ALA A 358 8.82 -21.57 17.24
C ALA A 358 9.05 -20.05 17.10
N ARG A 359 9.10 -19.34 18.23
CA ARG A 359 9.50 -17.92 18.24
C ARG A 359 11.00 -17.82 17.96
N PRO A 360 11.44 -16.91 17.07
CA PRO A 360 12.86 -16.69 16.76
C PRO A 360 13.60 -16.02 17.92
#